data_AF-A0A091VW65-F1
#
_entry.id   AF-A0A091VW65-F1
#
_cell.length_a   1.000
_cell.length_b   1.000
_cell.length_c   1.000
_cell.angle_alpha   90.00
_cell.angle_beta   90.00
_cell.angle_gamma   90.00
#
_symmetry.space_group_name_H-M   'P 1'
#
loop_
_entity.id
_entity.type
_entity.pdbx_description
1 polymer ?
#
loop_
_entity_poly.entity_id
_entity_poly.type
_entity_poly.pdbx_seq_one_letter_code
_entity_poly.pdbx_strand_id
1 'polypeptide(L)'
;YSRLFADAVHELLPLYKEREVSRKDVLDVYIEHRLLLEQRGRDAGDARSPQNQYPPELLRRFELYFKAPSTAKARVVRDVKADCIGKLVTVRGIVTRVTEVKPMMVVATYSCDQCGAETYQPIQSPTFMPLLMCPSRECQTNRSGGRLYLQSRGSKFIKFQELKMQEHTDQVPVGHLPRSISVAVHGENTRLAQPGDHVSVTGVFLPLLKTGFRQMAQGLLSETYLEAHCIVKMNKSEEDESGAGELTEEELRQITGTGRVQRPADAIFAAVRELAGGQGRAVPYAEALQRCLAKGFTPAQVQAALQEYEELNVLQVNPARTRITFV
;
A
#
# COMPACT_ATOMS: atom_id res chain seq x y z
N TYR A 1 5.10 -22.33 2.88
CA TYR A 1 5.17 -21.87 1.48
C TYR A 1 6.04 -20.64 1.30
N SER A 2 5.85 -19.55 2.05
CA SER A 2 6.68 -18.34 1.95
C SER A 2 8.19 -18.61 1.96
N ARG A 3 8.68 -19.35 2.96
CA ARG A 3 10.11 -19.72 3.06
C ARG A 3 10.60 -20.51 1.86
N LEU A 4 9.89 -21.57 1.48
CA LEU A 4 10.24 -22.44 0.36
C LEU A 4 10.30 -21.68 -0.98
N PHE A 5 9.31 -20.81 -1.25
CA PHE A 5 9.36 -19.95 -2.44
C PHE A 5 10.51 -18.94 -2.36
N ALA A 6 10.79 -18.37 -1.18
CA ALA A 6 11.91 -17.46 -1.00
C ALA A 6 13.27 -18.14 -1.18
N ASP A 7 13.40 -19.40 -0.77
CA ASP A 7 14.60 -20.21 -1.01
C ASP A 7 14.77 -20.46 -2.52
N ALA A 8 13.72 -20.95 -3.19
CA ALA A 8 13.75 -21.22 -4.63
C ALA A 8 14.02 -19.97 -5.48
N VAL A 9 13.38 -18.84 -5.16
CA VAL A 9 13.63 -17.57 -5.86
C VAL A 9 15.07 -17.10 -5.63
N HIS A 10 15.62 -17.30 -4.43
CA HIS A 10 17.01 -16.93 -4.14
C HIS A 10 18.02 -17.75 -4.96
N GLU A 11 17.75 -19.04 -5.18
CA GLU A 11 18.59 -19.89 -6.03
C GLU A 11 18.48 -19.55 -7.52
N LEU A 12 17.30 -19.14 -7.98
CA LEU A 12 17.04 -18.86 -9.40
C LEU A 12 17.48 -17.46 -9.84
N LEU A 13 17.34 -16.45 -8.97
CA LEU A 13 17.62 -15.04 -9.30
C LEU A 13 18.99 -14.78 -9.95
N PRO A 14 20.10 -15.41 -9.50
CA PRO A 14 21.42 -15.22 -10.12
C PRO A 14 21.47 -15.60 -11.60
N LEU A 15 20.64 -16.54 -12.05
CA LEU A 15 20.61 -17.02 -13.45
C LEU A 15 19.96 -16.02 -14.41
N TYR A 16 19.12 -15.11 -13.90
CA TYR A 16 18.34 -14.14 -14.68
C TYR A 16 18.90 -12.70 -14.58
N LYS A 17 20.17 -12.55 -14.20
CA LYS A 17 20.79 -11.25 -14.03
C LYS A 17 21.17 -10.63 -15.38
N GLU A 18 20.32 -9.75 -15.91
CA GLU A 18 20.57 -9.05 -17.19
C GLU A 18 21.52 -7.84 -17.05
N ARG A 19 21.58 -7.22 -15.86
CA ARG A 19 22.40 -6.04 -15.58
C ARG A 19 23.11 -6.15 -14.23
N GLU A 20 24.29 -5.55 -14.13
CA GLU A 20 24.96 -5.39 -12.84
C GLU A 20 24.16 -4.48 -11.90
N VAL A 21 24.01 -4.94 -10.65
CA VAL A 21 23.21 -4.26 -9.64
C VAL A 21 23.96 -3.00 -9.19
N SER A 22 23.42 -1.83 -9.48
CA SER A 22 23.91 -0.57 -8.93
C SER A 22 23.71 -0.54 -7.42
N ARG A 23 24.74 -0.15 -6.65
CA ARG A 23 24.66 0.06 -5.20
C ARG A 23 23.70 1.21 -4.91
N LYS A 24 22.56 0.92 -4.29
CA LYS A 24 21.59 1.96 -3.89
C LYS A 24 21.66 2.26 -2.40
N ASP A 25 22.04 1.27 -1.59
CA ASP A 25 22.03 1.36 -0.13
C ASP A 25 23.31 0.78 0.49
N VAL A 26 23.59 1.17 1.73
CA VAL A 26 24.67 0.66 2.58
C VAL A 26 24.58 -0.87 2.73
N LEU A 27 23.37 -1.43 2.84
CA LEU A 27 23.17 -2.87 2.94
C LEU A 27 23.68 -3.61 1.69
N ASP A 28 23.58 -3.01 0.49
CA ASP A 28 24.10 -3.61 -0.74
C ASP A 28 25.62 -3.73 -0.71
N VAL A 29 26.28 -2.69 -0.19
CA VAL A 29 27.73 -2.66 -0.02
C VAL A 29 28.17 -3.75 0.95
N TYR A 30 27.44 -3.93 2.06
CA TYR A 30 27.70 -5.01 3.01
C TYR A 30 27.46 -6.39 2.40
N ILE A 31 26.40 -6.57 1.61
CA ILE A 31 26.12 -7.84 0.93
C ILE A 31 27.24 -8.19 -0.06
N GLU A 32 27.67 -7.23 -0.88
CA GLU A 32 28.77 -7.41 -1.83
C GLU A 32 30.08 -7.74 -1.12
N HIS A 33 30.43 -7.01 -0.05
CA HIS A 33 31.62 -7.29 0.75
C HIS A 33 31.59 -8.70 1.36
N ARG A 34 30.42 -9.16 1.83
CA ARG A 34 30.22 -10.52 2.36
C ARG A 34 30.40 -11.58 1.27
N LEU A 35 29.83 -11.37 0.09
CA LEU A 35 29.99 -12.27 -1.06
C LEU A 35 31.44 -12.35 -1.53
N LEU A 36 32.16 -11.22 -1.58
CA LEU A 36 33.59 -11.15 -1.92
C LEU A 36 34.44 -11.92 -0.88
N LEU A 37 34.16 -11.74 0.41
CA LEU A 37 34.82 -12.49 1.47
C LEU A 37 34.51 -14.00 1.39
N GLU A 38 33.30 -14.37 0.99
CA GLU A 38 32.92 -15.78 0.80
C GLU A 38 33.66 -16.42 -0.38
N GLN A 39 33.78 -15.72 -1.51
CA GLN A 39 34.53 -16.20 -2.68
C GLN A 39 36.01 -16.38 -2.34
N ARG A 40 36.63 -15.39 -1.68
CA ARG A 40 38.04 -15.46 -1.27
C ARG A 40 38.31 -16.54 -0.22
N GLY A 41 37.34 -16.80 0.67
CA GLY A 41 37.44 -17.86 1.68
C GLY A 41 37.37 -19.27 1.11
N ARG A 42 36.71 -19.48 -0.04
CA ARG A 42 36.68 -20.78 -0.72
C ARG A 42 38.05 -21.18 -1.31
N ASP A 43 38.88 -20.22 -1.70
CA ASP A 43 40.21 -20.48 -2.27
C ASP A 43 41.24 -20.94 -1.21
N ALA A 44 40.97 -20.75 0.08
CA ALA A 44 41.92 -21.01 1.16
C ALA A 44 41.77 -22.39 1.83
N GLY A 45 40.87 -23.27 1.37
CA GLY A 45 40.71 -24.64 1.91
C GLY A 45 40.21 -24.73 3.35
N ASP A 46 39.98 -23.60 4.03
CA ASP A 46 39.46 -23.56 5.39
C ASP A 46 37.93 -23.56 5.34
N ALA A 47 37.35 -24.75 5.46
CA ALA A 47 35.90 -24.92 5.50
C ALA A 47 35.34 -24.13 6.68
N ARG A 48 34.82 -22.92 6.39
CA ARG A 48 34.08 -22.12 7.37
C ARG A 48 33.08 -23.02 8.08
N SER A 49 33.12 -23.01 9.42
CA SER A 49 32.18 -23.80 10.22
C SER A 49 30.75 -23.49 9.75
N PRO A 50 29.86 -24.48 9.60
CA PRO A 50 28.48 -24.28 9.12
C PRO A 50 27.67 -23.28 9.96
N GLN A 51 28.14 -22.99 11.18
CA GLN A 51 27.59 -21.98 12.08
C GLN A 51 27.85 -20.53 11.66
N ASN A 52 28.85 -20.28 10.80
CA ASN A 52 29.20 -18.95 10.28
C ASN A 52 28.76 -18.74 8.82
N GLN A 53 27.86 -19.59 8.31
CA GLN A 53 27.26 -19.36 7.00
C GLN A 53 26.26 -18.20 7.08
N TYR A 54 26.28 -17.32 6.08
CA TYR A 54 25.33 -16.21 6.01
C TYR A 54 23.91 -16.77 5.87
N PRO A 55 22.96 -16.41 6.75
CA PRO A 55 21.58 -16.83 6.57
C PRO A 55 21.03 -16.20 5.28
N PRO A 56 20.27 -16.96 4.46
CA PRO A 56 19.77 -16.44 3.18
C PRO A 56 18.86 -15.23 3.36
N GLU A 57 18.18 -15.14 4.50
CA GLU A 57 17.36 -14.00 4.90
C GLU A 57 18.14 -12.68 4.90
N LEU A 58 19.45 -12.70 5.21
CA LEU A 58 20.33 -11.53 5.24
C LEU A 58 20.69 -11.03 3.83
N LEU A 59 20.81 -11.95 2.87
CA LEU A 59 21.20 -11.65 1.49
C LEU A 59 19.99 -11.34 0.58
N ARG A 60 18.77 -11.69 1.01
CA ARG A 60 17.54 -11.40 0.25
C ARG A 60 17.27 -9.91 0.16
N ARG A 61 17.01 -9.43 -1.06
CA ARG A 61 16.58 -8.04 -1.33
C ARG A 61 15.16 -7.94 -1.90
N PHE A 62 14.53 -9.08 -2.16
CA PHE A 62 13.15 -9.15 -2.63
C PHE A 62 12.23 -9.53 -1.47
N GLU A 63 10.96 -9.17 -1.62
CA GLU A 63 9.86 -9.57 -0.75
C GLU A 63 8.89 -10.43 -1.56
N LEU A 64 8.21 -11.37 -0.89
CA LEU A 64 7.25 -12.26 -1.53
C LEU A 64 5.88 -12.06 -0.90
N TYR A 65 4.90 -11.82 -1.76
CA TYR A 65 3.53 -11.59 -1.37
C TYR A 65 2.60 -12.55 -2.11
N PHE A 66 1.65 -13.12 -1.38
CA PHE A 66 0.61 -13.95 -1.96
C PHE A 66 -0.62 -13.10 -2.26
N LYS A 67 -1.05 -13.12 -3.53
CA LYS A 67 -2.31 -12.54 -3.95
C LYS A 67 -3.35 -13.66 -4.07
N ALA A 68 -4.50 -13.47 -3.44
CA ALA A 68 -5.62 -14.39 -3.63
C ALA A 68 -6.15 -14.29 -5.08
N PRO A 69 -6.62 -15.40 -5.67
CA PRO A 69 -7.24 -15.36 -6.98
C PRO A 69 -8.48 -14.47 -6.97
N SER A 70 -8.79 -13.81 -8.09
CA SER A 70 -9.93 -12.89 -8.22
C SER A 70 -11.29 -13.55 -7.93
N THR A 71 -11.35 -14.88 -7.96
CA THR A 71 -12.54 -15.68 -7.62
C THR A 71 -12.78 -15.80 -6.11
N ALA A 72 -11.78 -15.48 -5.28
CA ALA A 72 -11.90 -15.55 -3.84
C ALA A 72 -12.81 -14.44 -3.31
N LYS A 73 -13.93 -14.83 -2.71
CA LYS A 73 -14.87 -13.88 -2.10
C LYS A 73 -14.26 -13.27 -0.83
N ALA A 74 -14.33 -11.95 -0.72
CA ALA A 74 -13.98 -11.25 0.50
C ALA A 74 -14.94 -11.63 1.64
N ARG A 75 -14.37 -12.00 2.79
CA ARG A 75 -15.12 -12.32 4.01
C ARG A 75 -15.27 -11.09 4.89
N VAL A 76 -16.33 -11.08 5.70
CA VAL A 76 -16.51 -10.11 6.78
C VAL A 76 -15.60 -10.50 7.95
N VAL A 77 -15.09 -9.52 8.71
CA VAL A 77 -14.23 -9.79 9.88
C VAL A 77 -14.93 -10.75 10.87
N ARG A 78 -16.26 -10.67 11.01
CA ARG A 78 -17.07 -11.51 11.89
C ARG A 78 -17.02 -12.99 11.57
N ASP A 79 -16.90 -13.31 10.29
CA ASP A 79 -16.89 -14.66 9.77
C ASP A 79 -15.50 -15.31 9.89
N VAL A 80 -14.48 -14.52 10.23
CA VAL A 80 -13.14 -15.01 10.53
C VAL A 80 -13.15 -15.66 11.93
N LYS A 81 -13.36 -16.97 11.93
CA LYS A 81 -13.38 -17.82 13.13
C LYS A 81 -12.13 -18.71 13.20
N ALA A 82 -12.09 -19.61 14.19
CA ALA A 82 -11.01 -20.56 14.40
C ALA A 82 -10.67 -21.40 13.14
N ASP A 83 -11.66 -21.73 12.31
CA ASP A 83 -11.45 -22.48 11.07
C ASP A 83 -10.55 -21.78 10.04
N CYS A 84 -10.34 -20.47 10.20
CA CYS A 84 -9.52 -19.65 9.32
C CYS A 84 -8.06 -19.52 9.80
N ILE A 85 -7.71 -20.07 10.96
CA ILE A 85 -6.34 -20.02 11.48
C ILE A 85 -5.39 -20.74 10.52
N GLY A 86 -4.30 -20.06 10.14
CA GLY A 86 -3.29 -20.56 9.21
C GLY A 86 -3.72 -20.57 7.74
N LYS A 87 -4.92 -20.09 7.40
CA LYS A 87 -5.41 -19.99 6.01
C LYS A 87 -5.23 -18.58 5.47
N LEU A 88 -5.02 -18.50 4.14
CA LEU A 88 -5.05 -17.25 3.41
C LEU A 88 -6.50 -16.79 3.28
N VAL A 89 -6.85 -15.68 3.91
CA VAL A 89 -8.20 -15.10 3.90
C VAL A 89 -8.15 -13.67 3.38
N THR A 90 -9.15 -13.31 2.61
CA THR A 90 -9.37 -11.93 2.16
C THR A 90 -10.48 -11.32 3.01
N VAL A 91 -10.17 -10.23 3.71
CA VAL A 91 -11.08 -9.56 4.64
C VAL A 91 -11.31 -8.13 4.18
N ARG A 92 -12.58 -7.74 4.09
CA ARG A 92 -13.00 -6.37 3.80
C ARG A 92 -13.24 -5.61 5.09
N GLY A 93 -12.80 -4.36 5.14
CA GLY A 93 -13.09 -3.47 6.26
C GLY A 93 -12.65 -2.03 6.01
N ILE A 94 -12.86 -1.20 7.04
CA ILE A 94 -12.45 0.19 7.06
C ILE A 94 -11.25 0.30 8.00
N VAL A 95 -10.18 0.96 7.56
CA VAL A 95 -9.02 1.21 8.43
C VAL A 95 -9.37 2.30 9.44
N THR A 96 -9.30 2.00 10.73
CA THR A 96 -9.64 2.96 11.79
C THR A 96 -8.42 3.63 12.37
N ARG A 97 -7.33 2.88 12.54
CA ARG A 97 -6.09 3.38 13.12
C ARG A 97 -4.90 2.78 12.42
N VAL A 98 -3.91 3.63 12.14
CA VAL A 98 -2.64 3.25 11.53
C VAL A 98 -1.52 3.71 12.45
N THR A 99 -0.58 2.84 12.76
CA THR A 99 0.64 3.25 13.46
C THR A 99 1.66 3.84 12.49
N GLU A 100 2.61 4.61 13.00
CA GLU A 100 3.79 4.98 12.23
C GLU A 100 4.60 3.75 11.82
N VAL A 101 5.38 3.89 10.74
CA VAL A 101 6.25 2.81 10.24
C VAL A 101 7.45 2.68 11.17
N LYS A 102 7.65 1.47 11.69
CA LYS A 102 8.75 1.12 12.59
C LYS A 102 9.69 0.12 11.87
N PRO A 103 11.02 0.22 12.07
CA PRO A 103 11.93 -0.80 11.57
C PRO A 103 11.84 -2.05 12.45
N MET A 104 11.55 -3.20 11.85
CA MET A 104 11.57 -4.51 12.50
C MET A 104 12.84 -5.26 12.08
N MET A 105 13.61 -5.74 13.05
CA MET A 105 14.84 -6.49 12.79
C MET A 105 14.53 -7.94 12.43
N VAL A 106 15.04 -8.41 11.29
CA VAL A 106 14.88 -9.81 10.84
C VAL A 106 16.14 -10.62 11.13
N VAL A 107 17.31 -10.02 10.94
CA VAL A 107 18.58 -10.67 11.23
C VAL A 107 19.46 -9.71 12.02
N ALA A 108 19.80 -10.12 13.25
CA ALA A 108 20.78 -9.42 14.08
C ALA A 108 22.18 -9.91 13.73
N THR A 109 23.10 -8.98 13.46
CA THR A 109 24.52 -9.26 13.29
C THR A 109 25.30 -8.77 14.51
N TYR A 110 26.11 -9.65 15.08
CA TYR A 110 26.95 -9.36 16.24
C TYR A 110 28.42 -9.43 15.86
N SER A 111 29.24 -8.50 16.32
CA SER A 111 30.69 -8.56 16.20
C SER A 111 31.34 -8.87 17.54
N CYS A 112 32.29 -9.81 17.54
CA CYS A 112 33.09 -10.11 18.71
C CYS A 112 34.27 -9.14 18.86
N ASP A 113 34.50 -8.67 20.09
CA ASP A 113 35.61 -7.76 20.42
C ASP A 113 37.00 -8.41 20.29
N GLN A 114 37.09 -9.72 20.58
CA GLN A 114 38.39 -10.41 20.65
C GLN A 114 38.79 -11.10 19.35
N CYS A 115 37.87 -11.81 18.69
CA CYS A 115 38.16 -12.53 17.44
C CYS A 115 37.71 -11.76 16.19
N GLY A 116 36.99 -10.64 16.33
CA GLY A 116 36.45 -9.91 15.18
C GLY A 116 35.41 -10.67 14.35
N ALA A 117 35.06 -11.91 14.73
CA ALA A 117 34.10 -12.71 14.00
C ALA A 117 32.68 -12.14 14.09
N GLU A 118 31.98 -12.14 12.95
CA GLU A 118 30.56 -11.79 12.87
C GLU A 118 29.69 -13.02 13.10
N THR A 119 28.72 -12.92 14.02
CA THR A 119 27.71 -13.95 14.32
C THR A 119 26.33 -13.45 13.90
N TYR A 120 25.52 -14.32 13.28
CA TYR A 120 24.19 -13.96 12.79
C TYR A 120 23.10 -14.70 13.57
N GLN A 121 22.09 -13.96 14.01
CA GLN A 121 20.91 -14.51 14.68
C GLN A 121 19.64 -14.11 13.90
N PRO A 122 18.95 -15.05 13.22
CA PRO A 122 17.65 -14.77 12.63
C PRO A 122 16.60 -14.64 13.74
N ILE A 123 15.77 -13.61 13.63
CA ILE A 123 14.72 -13.26 14.60
C ILE A 123 13.37 -13.48 13.92
N GLN A 124 12.57 -14.40 14.45
CA GLN A 124 11.24 -14.74 13.94
C GLN A 124 10.11 -14.21 14.84
N SER A 125 10.44 -13.83 16.07
CA SER A 125 9.49 -13.44 17.11
C SER A 125 9.60 -11.95 17.41
N PRO A 126 8.51 -11.29 17.88
CA PRO A 126 8.55 -9.88 18.27
C PRO A 126 9.48 -9.63 19.47
N THR A 127 9.75 -10.66 20.26
CA THR A 127 10.69 -10.66 21.38
C THR A 127 11.82 -11.64 21.08
N PHE A 128 13.06 -11.22 21.32
CA PHE A 128 14.23 -12.08 21.17
C PHE A 128 15.24 -11.81 22.29
N MET A 129 16.05 -12.81 22.61
CA MET A 129 17.15 -12.69 23.55
C MET A 129 18.46 -12.53 22.77
N PRO A 130 19.22 -11.45 22.96
CA PRO A 130 20.46 -11.24 22.24
C PRO A 130 21.54 -12.23 22.69
N LEU A 131 22.38 -12.63 21.75
CA LEU A 131 23.58 -13.43 22.05
C LEU A 131 24.63 -12.54 22.73
N LEU A 132 25.07 -12.94 23.92
CA LEU A 132 26.09 -12.21 24.70
C LEU A 132 27.50 -12.76 24.53
N MET A 133 27.62 -14.07 24.30
CA MET A 133 28.88 -14.79 24.20
C MET A 133 29.12 -15.27 22.77
N CYS A 134 30.35 -15.11 22.28
CA CYS A 134 30.72 -15.51 20.94
C CYS A 134 30.74 -17.04 20.77
N PRO A 135 29.98 -17.63 19.82
CA PRO A 135 30.02 -19.07 19.54
C PRO A 135 31.19 -19.48 18.64
N SER A 136 32.10 -18.57 18.27
CA SER A 136 33.19 -18.88 17.35
C SER A 136 34.19 -19.88 17.95
N ARG A 137 34.75 -20.74 17.09
CA ARG A 137 35.75 -21.74 17.51
C ARG A 137 37.00 -21.10 18.11
N GLU A 138 37.41 -19.93 17.61
CA GLU A 138 38.56 -19.19 18.14
C GLU A 138 38.35 -18.76 19.59
N CYS A 139 37.19 -18.16 19.91
CA CYS A 139 36.88 -17.76 21.28
C CYS A 139 36.62 -18.95 22.22
N GLN A 140 36.08 -20.06 21.70
CA GLN A 140 35.91 -21.29 22.48
C GLN A 140 37.24 -21.97 22.79
N THR A 141 38.15 -22.04 21.82
CA THR A 141 39.48 -22.67 21.98
C THR A 141 40.35 -21.86 22.91
N ASN A 142 40.37 -20.53 22.75
CA ASN A 142 41.16 -19.63 23.59
C ASN A 142 40.53 -19.37 24.97
N ARG A 143 39.32 -19.88 25.24
CA ARG A 143 38.51 -19.64 26.46
C ARG A 143 38.41 -18.16 26.85
N SER A 144 38.55 -17.27 25.88
CA SER A 144 38.69 -15.84 26.10
C SER A 144 37.34 -15.15 26.32
N GLY A 145 36.24 -15.86 26.03
CA GLY A 145 34.88 -15.44 26.37
C GLY A 145 34.48 -14.12 25.73
N GLY A 146 34.82 -13.94 24.45
CA GLY A 146 34.60 -12.70 23.72
C GLY A 146 33.15 -12.20 23.81
N ARG A 147 33.00 -10.92 24.19
CA ARG A 147 31.70 -10.24 24.27
C ARG A 147 31.24 -9.86 22.86
N LEU A 148 29.96 -10.12 22.60
CA LEU A 148 29.30 -9.77 21.35
C LEU A 148 28.64 -8.40 21.47
N TYR A 149 28.90 -7.53 20.49
CA TYR A 149 28.22 -6.25 20.33
C TYR A 149 27.32 -6.28 19.09
N LEU A 150 26.08 -5.85 19.24
CA LEU A 150 25.11 -5.78 18.15
C LEU A 150 25.49 -4.66 17.17
N GLN A 151 25.71 -5.00 15.91
CA GLN A 151 25.96 -4.05 14.85
C GLN A 151 24.67 -3.75 14.09
N SER A 152 24.13 -2.53 14.25
CA SER A 152 22.93 -2.10 13.54
C SER A 152 23.13 -2.04 12.03
N ARG A 153 24.27 -1.51 11.54
CA ARG A 153 24.54 -1.38 10.09
C ARG A 153 24.66 -2.72 9.34
N GLY A 154 25.17 -3.75 10.01
CA GLY A 154 25.27 -5.10 9.44
C GLY A 154 23.98 -5.92 9.57
N SER A 155 23.04 -5.46 10.40
CA SER A 155 21.76 -6.12 10.64
C SER A 155 20.72 -5.76 9.58
N LYS A 156 19.79 -6.68 9.32
CA LYS A 156 18.72 -6.47 8.36
C LYS A 156 17.44 -6.01 9.06
N PHE A 157 16.90 -4.90 8.59
CA PHE A 157 15.61 -4.36 9.02
C PHE A 157 14.61 -4.40 7.88
N ILE A 158 13.35 -4.69 8.21
CA ILE A 158 12.20 -4.57 7.32
C ILE A 158 11.26 -3.50 7.87
N LYS A 159 10.49 -2.87 7.00
CA LYS A 159 9.43 -1.94 7.43
C LYS A 159 8.32 -2.75 8.08
N PHE A 160 7.85 -2.30 9.23
CA PHE A 160 6.71 -2.88 9.93
C PHE A 160 5.70 -1.78 10.27
N GLN A 161 4.43 -2.09 10.08
CA GLN A 161 3.33 -1.21 10.41
C GLN A 161 2.16 -2.02 10.93
N GLU A 162 1.52 -1.53 12.00
CA GLU A 162 0.31 -2.13 12.54
C GLU A 162 -0.90 -1.29 12.09
N LEU A 163 -1.88 -1.96 11.49
CA LEU A 163 -3.16 -1.38 11.10
C LEU A 163 -4.26 -1.99 11.95
N LYS A 164 -5.21 -1.20 12.41
CA LYS A 164 -6.48 -1.68 12.96
C LYS A 164 -7.56 -1.47 11.93
N MET A 165 -8.21 -2.57 11.55
CA MET A 165 -9.29 -2.59 10.58
C MET A 165 -10.59 -2.99 11.29
N GLN A 166 -11.68 -2.31 10.94
CA GLN A 166 -13.02 -2.55 11.47
C GLN A 166 -13.95 -3.08 10.39
N GLU A 167 -14.97 -3.84 10.80
CA GLU A 167 -16.07 -4.26 9.94
C GLU A 167 -16.75 -3.07 9.26
N HIS A 168 -17.24 -3.28 8.04
CA HIS A 168 -18.08 -2.29 7.38
C HIS A 168 -19.43 -2.17 8.09
N THR A 169 -19.95 -0.95 8.27
CA THR A 169 -21.20 -0.70 9.01
C THR A 169 -22.39 -1.46 8.43
N ASP A 170 -22.49 -1.56 7.10
CA ASP A 170 -23.56 -2.30 6.40
C ASP A 170 -23.62 -3.80 6.74
N GLN A 171 -22.52 -4.36 7.22
CA GLN A 171 -22.38 -5.79 7.52
C GLN A 171 -22.57 -6.09 9.02
N VAL A 172 -22.82 -5.06 9.83
CA VAL A 172 -23.02 -5.21 11.28
C VAL A 172 -24.48 -5.56 11.57
N PRO A 173 -24.77 -6.69 12.23
CA PRO A 173 -26.13 -7.04 12.59
C PRO A 173 -26.70 -6.08 13.64
N VAL A 174 -28.01 -5.84 13.59
CA VAL A 174 -28.73 -4.96 14.50
C VAL A 174 -28.46 -5.36 15.96
N GLY A 175 -28.09 -4.38 16.79
CA GLY A 175 -27.83 -4.58 18.22
C GLY A 175 -26.42 -5.05 18.59
N HIS A 176 -25.53 -5.29 17.62
CA HIS A 176 -24.13 -5.62 17.89
C HIS A 176 -23.19 -4.44 17.62
N LEU A 177 -22.09 -4.40 18.38
CA LEU A 177 -20.98 -3.51 18.09
C LEU A 177 -20.10 -4.05 16.95
N PRO A 178 -19.56 -3.18 16.09
CA PRO A 178 -18.61 -3.55 15.04
C PRO A 178 -17.30 -4.09 15.62
N ARG A 179 -16.84 -5.24 15.12
CA ARG A 179 -15.58 -5.85 15.56
C ARG A 179 -14.39 -5.24 14.82
N SER A 180 -13.23 -5.24 15.49
CA SER A 180 -11.97 -4.82 14.90
C SER A 180 -10.95 -5.95 14.94
N ILE A 181 -10.06 -5.96 13.95
CA ILE A 181 -8.95 -6.91 13.81
C ILE A 181 -7.65 -6.13 13.62
N SER A 182 -6.58 -6.61 14.26
CA SER A 182 -5.22 -6.10 14.03
C SER A 182 -4.62 -6.76 12.79
N VAL A 183 -4.03 -5.95 11.94
CA VAL A 183 -3.37 -6.36 10.69
C VAL A 183 -1.91 -5.94 10.78
N ALA A 184 -1.02 -6.91 10.67
CA ALA A 184 0.42 -6.70 10.60
C ALA A 184 0.84 -6.55 9.14
N VAL A 185 1.45 -5.42 8.80
CA VAL A 185 1.93 -5.13 7.44
C VAL A 185 3.45 -5.07 7.45
N HIS A 186 4.06 -5.81 6.54
CA HIS A 186 5.49 -5.90 6.39
C HIS A 186 5.94 -5.37 5.02
N GLY A 187 7.10 -4.75 4.98
CA GLY A 187 7.81 -4.44 3.75
C GLY A 187 7.23 -3.28 2.95
N GLU A 188 7.14 -3.46 1.64
CA GLU A 188 6.67 -2.46 0.68
C GLU A 188 5.16 -2.18 0.77
N ASN A 189 4.39 -3.11 1.35
CA ASN A 189 2.96 -2.89 1.61
C ASN A 189 2.70 -1.84 2.70
N THR A 190 3.72 -1.38 3.42
CA THR A 190 3.57 -0.32 4.43
C THR A 190 3.22 1.02 3.79
N ARG A 191 2.45 1.85 4.50
CA ARG A 191 1.93 3.17 4.05
C ARG A 191 0.92 3.14 2.91
N LEU A 192 0.51 1.96 2.44
CA LEU A 192 -0.52 1.88 1.41
C LEU A 192 -1.89 2.35 1.91
N ALA A 193 -2.28 2.00 3.14
CA ALA A 193 -3.59 2.35 3.69
C ALA A 193 -3.53 3.52 4.68
N GLN A 194 -4.54 4.39 4.64
CA GLN A 194 -4.73 5.51 5.58
C GLN A 194 -5.98 5.30 6.44
N PRO A 195 -6.07 5.93 7.64
CA PRO A 195 -7.30 5.93 8.41
C PRO A 195 -8.48 6.49 7.59
N GLY A 196 -9.61 5.79 7.59
CA GLY A 196 -10.78 6.11 6.79
C GLY A 196 -10.87 5.34 5.46
N ASP A 197 -9.78 4.69 5.01
CA ASP A 197 -9.80 3.94 3.76
C ASP A 197 -10.64 2.66 3.86
N HIS A 198 -11.50 2.42 2.88
CA HIS A 198 -12.15 1.13 2.67
C HIS A 198 -11.16 0.23 1.93
N VAL A 199 -10.72 -0.85 2.57
CA VAL A 199 -9.68 -1.73 2.04
C VAL A 199 -10.12 -3.19 2.09
N SER A 200 -9.59 -3.95 1.15
CA SER A 200 -9.62 -5.41 1.16
C SER A 200 -8.21 -5.92 1.35
N VAL A 201 -7.98 -6.55 2.50
CA VAL A 201 -6.68 -7.09 2.87
C VAL A 201 -6.70 -8.60 2.70
N THR A 202 -5.80 -9.12 1.89
CA THR A 202 -5.52 -10.55 1.80
C THR A 202 -4.33 -10.87 2.67
N GLY A 203 -4.49 -11.83 3.57
CA GLY A 203 -3.46 -12.18 4.54
C GLY A 203 -3.68 -13.53 5.19
N VAL A 204 -2.69 -13.98 5.96
CA VAL A 204 -2.79 -15.22 6.74
C VAL A 204 -3.23 -14.87 8.15
N PHE A 205 -4.28 -15.52 8.63
CA PHE A 205 -4.79 -15.30 9.98
C PHE A 205 -4.01 -16.14 10.99
N LEU A 206 -3.29 -15.48 11.91
CA LEU A 206 -2.37 -16.13 12.84
C LEU A 206 -2.63 -15.72 14.29
N PRO A 207 -2.46 -16.64 15.25
CA PRO A 207 -2.44 -16.29 16.67
C PRO A 207 -1.09 -15.67 17.06
N LEU A 208 -1.12 -14.61 17.86
CA LEU A 208 0.04 -14.04 18.53
C LEU A 208 0.13 -14.60 19.94
N LEU A 209 1.25 -15.25 20.26
CA LEU A 209 1.57 -15.68 21.61
C LEU A 209 2.25 -14.52 22.36
N LYS A 210 1.62 -14.02 23.43
CA LYS A 210 2.26 -13.02 24.29
C LYS A 210 3.25 -13.70 25.22
N THR A 211 4.53 -13.37 25.08
CA THR A 211 5.59 -13.78 26.01
C THR A 211 5.69 -12.76 27.15
N GLY A 212 5.41 -13.15 28.41
CA GLY A 212 5.37 -12.22 29.56
C GLY A 212 5.19 -12.87 30.94
N PHE A 213 5.05 -12.05 31.98
CA PHE A 213 5.11 -12.45 33.40
C PHE A 213 3.99 -13.45 33.79
N ARG A 214 4.40 -14.72 33.93
CA ARG A 214 3.95 -15.82 34.81
C ARG A 214 2.46 -15.96 35.19
N GLN A 215 2.01 -17.21 35.06
CA GLN A 215 0.81 -17.87 35.63
C GLN A 215 -0.59 -17.42 35.17
N MET A 216 -0.82 -16.16 34.79
CA MET A 216 -2.13 -15.75 34.23
C MET A 216 -2.19 -15.86 32.69
N ALA A 217 -1.03 -15.81 32.03
CA ALA A 217 -0.86 -15.98 30.59
C ALA A 217 -0.78 -17.46 30.13
N GLN A 218 -0.98 -18.43 31.02
CA GLN A 218 -1.30 -19.83 30.65
C GLN A 218 -2.78 -20.00 30.25
N GLY A 219 -3.46 -18.93 29.87
CA GLY A 219 -4.71 -19.05 29.14
C GLY A 219 -4.44 -19.55 27.72
N LEU A 220 -5.28 -20.44 27.20
CA LEU A 220 -5.38 -20.77 25.76
C LEU A 220 -5.88 -19.57 24.91
N LEU A 221 -5.95 -18.37 25.51
CA LEU A 221 -6.40 -17.13 24.90
C LEU A 221 -5.24 -16.52 24.11
N SER A 222 -5.15 -16.90 22.84
CA SER A 222 -4.30 -16.21 21.87
C SER A 222 -5.01 -14.99 21.31
N GLU A 223 -4.37 -13.83 21.37
CA GLU A 223 -4.76 -12.72 20.49
C GLU A 223 -4.49 -13.13 19.05
N THR A 224 -5.27 -12.60 18.10
CA THR A 224 -5.11 -12.94 16.69
C THR A 224 -4.82 -11.70 15.88
N TYR A 225 -4.03 -11.87 14.83
CA TYR A 225 -3.73 -10.83 13.87
C TYR A 225 -3.74 -11.41 12.47
N LEU A 226 -3.91 -10.52 11.50
CA LEU A 226 -3.84 -10.85 10.08
C LEU A 226 -2.49 -10.39 9.54
N GLU A 227 -1.65 -11.33 9.09
CA GLU A 227 -0.41 -10.99 8.38
C GLU A 227 -0.75 -10.62 6.93
N ALA A 228 -0.61 -9.35 6.58
CA ALA A 228 -1.03 -8.84 5.27
C ALA A 228 -0.01 -9.16 4.18
N HIS A 229 -0.49 -9.79 3.10
CA HIS A 229 0.27 -10.01 1.88
C HIS A 229 -0.12 -9.07 0.75
N CYS A 230 -1.41 -8.72 0.63
CA CYS A 230 -1.87 -7.83 -0.44
C CYS A 230 -2.97 -6.92 0.11
N ILE A 231 -2.82 -5.61 -0.12
CA ILE A 231 -3.79 -4.60 0.31
C ILE A 231 -4.33 -3.94 -0.96
N VAL A 232 -5.65 -4.00 -1.15
CA VAL A 232 -6.35 -3.36 -2.27
C VAL A 232 -7.31 -2.33 -1.71
N LYS A 233 -7.19 -1.07 -2.13
CA LYS A 233 -8.15 -0.02 -1.77
C LYS A 233 -9.42 -0.17 -2.59
N MET A 234 -10.56 -0.03 -1.95
CA MET A 234 -11.89 -0.09 -2.56
C MET A 234 -12.55 1.29 -2.63
N ASN A 235 -12.08 2.28 -1.86
CA ASN A 235 -12.64 3.63 -1.80
C ASN A 235 -12.15 4.56 -2.91
N LYS A 236 -11.35 4.07 -3.85
CA LYS A 236 -10.87 4.90 -4.95
C LYS A 236 -11.94 4.93 -6.04
N SER A 237 -12.77 5.97 -6.01
CA SER A 237 -13.24 6.64 -7.22
C SER A 237 -12.05 6.75 -8.18
N GLU A 238 -12.31 6.56 -9.46
CA GLU A 238 -11.38 6.39 -10.60
C GLU A 238 -10.30 7.50 -10.78
N GLU A 239 -10.15 8.42 -9.81
CA GLU A 239 -9.32 9.62 -9.87
C GLU A 239 -7.84 9.43 -9.49
N ASP A 240 -7.44 8.53 -8.57
CA ASP A 240 -6.00 8.27 -8.34
C ASP A 240 -5.43 6.96 -8.92
N GLU A 241 -6.10 6.34 -9.90
CA GLU A 241 -5.36 5.62 -10.96
C GLU A 241 -4.85 6.59 -12.05
N SER A 242 -5.40 7.80 -12.12
CA SER A 242 -4.93 8.88 -13.02
C SER A 242 -3.65 9.59 -12.55
N GLY A 243 -3.04 9.14 -11.45
CA GLY A 243 -1.90 9.81 -10.79
C GLY A 243 -0.52 9.23 -11.04
N ALA A 244 -0.38 8.10 -11.75
CA ALA A 244 0.93 7.46 -11.96
C ALA A 244 1.06 6.63 -13.25
N GLY A 245 0.14 6.78 -14.21
CA GLY A 245 0.27 6.26 -15.56
C GLY A 245 0.04 7.40 -16.55
N GLU A 246 0.98 7.63 -17.45
CA GLU A 246 0.75 8.48 -18.62
C GLU A 246 -0.52 8.00 -19.31
N LEU A 247 -1.53 8.88 -19.43
CA LEU A 247 -2.77 8.60 -20.15
C LEU A 247 -2.42 7.98 -21.50
N THR A 248 -2.98 6.82 -21.81
CA THR A 248 -2.69 6.15 -23.07
C THR A 248 -3.19 7.01 -24.23
N GLU A 249 -2.49 6.99 -25.37
CA GLU A 249 -2.88 7.75 -26.57
C GLU A 249 -4.32 7.42 -27.02
N GLU A 250 -4.80 6.24 -26.66
CA GLU A 250 -6.17 5.76 -26.90
C GLU A 250 -7.21 6.45 -26.00
N GLU A 251 -6.91 6.71 -24.73
CA GLU A 251 -7.77 7.48 -23.82
C GLU A 251 -7.81 8.97 -24.22
N LEU A 252 -6.67 9.52 -24.66
CA LEU A 252 -6.60 10.87 -25.22
C LEU A 252 -7.43 11.00 -26.50
N ARG A 253 -7.48 9.97 -27.34
CA ARG A 253 -8.36 9.90 -28.53
C ARG A 253 -9.83 9.73 -28.16
N GLN A 254 -10.17 9.09 -27.04
CA GLN A 254 -11.56 9.02 -26.56
C GLN A 254 -12.03 10.36 -25.98
N ILE A 255 -11.16 11.06 -25.25
CA ILE A 255 -11.44 12.41 -24.71
C ILE A 255 -11.57 13.44 -25.84
N THR A 256 -10.83 13.28 -26.94
CA THR A 256 -10.87 14.20 -28.10
C THR A 256 -11.82 13.76 -29.23
N GLY A 257 -12.24 12.49 -29.25
CA GLY A 257 -12.91 11.85 -30.39
C GLY A 257 -14.43 11.66 -30.28
N THR A 258 -15.04 11.89 -29.12
CA THR A 258 -16.51 11.97 -29.01
C THR A 258 -16.89 13.36 -28.57
N GLY A 259 -17.50 14.12 -29.49
CA GLY A 259 -17.98 15.46 -29.24
C GLY A 259 -18.69 15.55 -27.88
N ARG A 260 -18.29 16.53 -27.06
CA ARG A 260 -19.00 16.91 -25.84
C ARG A 260 -20.50 16.71 -26.08
N VAL A 261 -21.15 15.86 -25.29
CA VAL A 261 -22.60 15.95 -25.12
C VAL A 261 -22.82 17.34 -24.53
N GLN A 262 -22.94 18.35 -25.39
CA GLN A 262 -23.30 19.69 -24.98
C GLN A 262 -24.66 19.50 -24.35
N ARG A 263 -24.72 19.73 -23.04
CA ARG A 263 -26.00 19.82 -22.37
C ARG A 263 -26.81 20.85 -23.17
N PRO A 264 -28.11 20.63 -23.38
CA PRO A 264 -28.94 21.59 -24.13
C PRO A 264 -28.77 23.02 -23.58
N ALA A 265 -28.51 23.15 -22.27
CA ALA A 265 -28.14 24.41 -21.61
C ALA A 265 -26.86 25.07 -22.18
N ASP A 266 -25.77 24.34 -22.38
CA ASP A 266 -24.50 24.87 -22.91
C ASP A 266 -24.64 25.33 -24.36
N ALA A 267 -25.42 24.60 -25.17
CA ALA A 267 -25.71 24.97 -26.55
C ALA A 267 -26.60 26.22 -26.64
N ILE A 268 -27.57 26.35 -25.72
CA ILE A 268 -28.41 27.54 -25.58
C ILE A 268 -27.55 28.75 -25.14
N PHE A 269 -26.70 28.59 -24.13
CA PHE A 269 -25.80 29.66 -23.68
C PHE A 269 -24.84 30.12 -24.77
N ALA A 270 -24.26 29.20 -25.53
CA ALA A 270 -23.41 29.54 -26.67
C ALA A 270 -24.18 30.34 -27.73
N ALA A 271 -25.43 30.00 -28.01
CA ALA A 271 -26.28 30.73 -28.95
C ALA A 271 -26.63 32.14 -28.48
N VAL A 272 -26.93 32.33 -27.19
CA VAL A 272 -27.20 33.67 -26.62
C VAL A 272 -25.91 34.51 -26.55
N ARG A 273 -24.77 33.89 -26.24
CA ARG A 273 -23.46 34.56 -26.22
C ARG A 273 -22.99 34.99 -27.61
N GLU A 274 -23.27 34.20 -28.64
CA GLU A 274 -23.01 34.55 -30.04
C GLU A 274 -23.75 35.84 -30.45
N LEU A 275 -25.00 36.02 -29.98
CA LEU A 275 -25.77 37.26 -30.19
C LEU A 275 -25.16 38.46 -29.44
N ALA A 276 -24.63 38.25 -28.24
CA ALA A 276 -23.95 39.30 -27.47
C ALA A 276 -22.63 39.76 -28.13
N GLY A 277 -22.02 38.92 -28.97
CA GLY A 277 -20.74 39.18 -29.64
C GLY A 277 -20.73 40.34 -30.65
N GLY A 278 -21.89 40.95 -30.94
CA GLY A 278 -21.99 42.09 -31.85
C GLY A 278 -22.31 43.43 -31.18
N GLN A 279 -23.02 43.47 -30.05
CA GLN A 279 -23.51 44.71 -29.44
C GLN A 279 -23.70 44.59 -27.92
N GLY A 280 -22.63 44.78 -27.14
CA GLY A 280 -22.70 45.04 -25.70
C GLY A 280 -23.07 43.86 -24.80
N ARG A 281 -22.76 43.99 -23.50
CA ARG A 281 -22.99 42.98 -22.44
C ARG A 281 -24.48 42.61 -22.21
N ALA A 282 -25.41 43.08 -23.03
CA ALA A 282 -26.84 42.86 -22.83
C ALA A 282 -27.58 42.57 -24.14
N VAL A 283 -28.34 41.47 -24.16
CA VAL A 283 -29.12 40.97 -25.31
C VAL A 283 -30.62 41.08 -25.01
N PRO A 284 -31.47 41.56 -25.95
CA PRO A 284 -32.93 41.51 -25.79
C PRO A 284 -33.43 40.07 -25.64
N TYR A 285 -34.28 39.81 -24.65
CA TYR A 285 -34.78 38.46 -24.37
C TYR A 285 -35.56 37.86 -25.55
N ALA A 286 -36.31 38.70 -26.29
CA ALA A 286 -37.08 38.28 -27.45
C ALA A 286 -36.20 37.75 -28.59
N GLU A 287 -35.05 38.38 -28.85
CA GLU A 287 -34.11 37.97 -29.90
C GLU A 287 -33.37 36.69 -29.52
N ALA A 288 -32.96 36.57 -28.24
CA ALA A 288 -32.36 35.36 -27.70
C ALA A 288 -33.32 34.16 -27.81
N LEU A 289 -34.59 34.36 -27.48
CA LEU A 289 -35.62 33.31 -27.56
C LEU A 289 -35.89 32.91 -29.03
N GLN A 290 -36.00 33.86 -29.96
CA GLN A 290 -36.18 33.55 -31.38
C GLN A 290 -34.99 32.77 -31.96
N ARG A 291 -33.75 33.11 -31.59
CA ARG A 291 -32.55 32.40 -32.07
C ARG A 291 -32.46 30.99 -31.52
N CYS A 292 -32.83 30.78 -30.26
CA CYS A 292 -32.87 29.45 -29.66
C CYS A 292 -33.98 28.58 -30.24
N LEU A 293 -35.15 29.16 -30.55
CA LEU A 293 -36.21 28.45 -31.27
C LEU A 293 -35.79 28.08 -32.69
N ALA A 294 -35.09 28.97 -33.40
CA ALA A 294 -34.55 28.70 -34.74
C ALA A 294 -33.51 27.57 -34.75
N LYS A 295 -32.79 27.38 -33.63
CA LYS A 295 -31.86 26.25 -33.42
C LYS A 295 -32.55 24.96 -32.91
N GLY A 296 -33.88 24.97 -32.77
CA GLY A 296 -34.68 23.77 -32.44
C GLY A 296 -34.96 23.52 -30.95
N PHE A 297 -34.66 24.48 -30.06
CA PHE A 297 -34.92 24.33 -28.62
C PHE A 297 -36.33 24.76 -28.25
N THR A 298 -36.94 24.11 -27.25
CA THR A 298 -38.27 24.52 -26.76
C THR A 298 -38.18 25.72 -25.82
N PRO A 299 -39.24 26.56 -25.70
CA PRO A 299 -39.23 27.70 -24.79
C PRO A 299 -38.95 27.31 -23.32
N ALA A 300 -39.42 26.12 -22.90
CA ALA A 300 -39.18 25.60 -21.56
C ALA A 300 -37.70 25.25 -21.32
N GLN A 301 -37.01 24.69 -22.31
CA GLN A 301 -35.58 24.39 -22.24
C GLN A 301 -34.73 25.67 -22.16
N VAL A 302 -35.12 26.71 -22.90
CA VAL A 302 -34.44 28.01 -22.86
C VAL A 302 -34.61 28.68 -21.50
N GLN A 303 -35.80 28.62 -20.91
CA GLN A 303 -36.05 29.17 -19.58
C GLN A 303 -35.28 28.42 -18.49
N ALA A 304 -35.28 27.08 -18.52
CA ALA A 304 -34.52 26.27 -17.58
C ALA A 304 -33.01 26.53 -17.67
N ALA A 305 -32.47 26.63 -18.90
CA ALA A 305 -31.07 26.95 -19.11
C ALA A 305 -30.70 28.34 -18.58
N LEU A 306 -31.50 29.37 -18.89
CA LEU A 306 -31.24 30.73 -18.40
C LEU A 306 -31.31 30.80 -16.86
N GLN A 307 -32.23 30.07 -16.24
CA GLN A 307 -32.33 29.99 -14.79
C GLN A 307 -31.09 29.30 -14.17
N GLU A 308 -30.61 28.20 -14.76
CA GLU A 308 -29.39 27.51 -14.32
C GLU A 308 -28.15 28.44 -14.36
N TYR A 309 -27.98 29.22 -15.44
CA TYR A 309 -26.85 30.16 -15.53
C TYR A 309 -27.04 31.43 -14.69
N GLU A 310 -28.26 31.80 -14.34
CA GLU A 310 -28.57 32.86 -13.38
C GLU A 310 -28.22 32.43 -11.95
N GLU A 311 -28.54 31.19 -11.56
CA GLU A 311 -28.13 30.59 -10.27
C GLU A 311 -26.60 30.50 -10.14
N LEU A 312 -25.90 30.29 -11.26
CA LEU A 312 -24.44 30.27 -11.34
C LEU A 312 -23.80 31.67 -11.46
N ASN A 313 -24.59 32.76 -11.42
CA ASN A 313 -24.14 34.16 -11.55
C ASN A 313 -23.37 34.47 -12.85
N VAL A 314 -23.62 33.73 -13.94
CA VAL A 314 -22.98 33.96 -15.24
C VAL A 314 -23.75 35.00 -16.07
N LEU A 315 -25.06 35.08 -15.88
CA LEU A 315 -25.95 36.05 -16.51
C LEU A 315 -27.05 36.50 -15.54
N GLN A 316 -27.68 37.63 -15.82
CA GLN A 316 -28.82 38.16 -15.08
C GLN A 316 -29.97 38.45 -16.04
N VAL A 317 -31.17 38.00 -15.71
CA VAL A 317 -32.38 38.30 -16.48
C VAL A 317 -33.19 39.36 -15.74
N ASN A 318 -33.57 40.44 -16.40
CA ASN A 318 -34.42 41.47 -15.78
C ASN A 318 -35.77 40.83 -15.36
N PRO A 319 -36.34 41.13 -14.18
CA PRO A 319 -37.65 40.62 -13.75
C PRO A 319 -38.79 40.83 -14.77
N ALA A 320 -38.73 41.88 -15.59
CA ALA A 320 -39.68 42.11 -16.68
C ALA A 320 -39.43 41.22 -17.94
N ARG A 321 -38.43 40.32 -17.91
CA ARG A 321 -37.96 39.44 -19.00
C ARG A 321 -37.77 40.15 -20.34
N THR A 322 -37.30 41.39 -20.30
CA THR A 322 -37.04 42.20 -21.50
C THR A 322 -35.59 42.10 -21.99
N ARG A 323 -34.64 41.87 -21.07
CA ARG A 323 -33.20 41.88 -21.35
C ARG A 323 -32.45 40.83 -20.52
N ILE A 324 -31.43 40.24 -21.13
CA ILE A 324 -30.45 39.34 -20.52
C ILE A 324 -29.12 40.10 -20.48
N THR A 325 -28.51 40.23 -19.31
CA THR A 325 -27.22 40.89 -19.12
C THR A 325 -26.19 39.85 -18.72
N PHE A 326 -25.05 39.80 -19.39
CA PHE A 326 -23.93 38.93 -19.01
C PHE A 326 -23.08 39.64 -17.95
N VAL A 327 -22.79 38.93 -16.85
CA VAL A 327 -21.96 39.43 -15.74
C VAL A 327 -20.49 39.35 -16.12
#